data_AF-A0A2V7EY15-F1
#
_entry.id   AF-A0A2V7EY15-F1
#
_cell.length_a   1.000
_cell.length_b   1.000
_cell.length_c   1.000
_cell.angle_alpha   90.00
_cell.angle_beta   90.00
_cell.angle_gamma   90.00
#
_symmetry.space_group_name_H-M   'P 1'
#
loop_
_entity.id
_entity.type
_entity.pdbx_description
1 polymer ?
#
loop_
_entity_poly.entity_id
_entity_poly.type
_entity_poly.pdbx_seq_one_letter_code
_entity_poly.pdbx_strand_id
1 'polypeptide(L)'
;LGPIVLSSQRQMYYFLLVFVVLAIVGTLNLMRTRVGRAFIAIRDQDIAAEIIGINIFRYKLLAFAISSFYAGVTGVLYTYFLGIANYEQFQIGVSIDYLAMIIIGGLGSVLGSIFGAAFVTLLPIVIRYVMEAFGGIFFSPQTVLNLIPNLRLMMFGALIIFFLIVEPEGLNRLWRNIRSYFRVWPFAY
;
A
#
# COMPACT_ATOMS: atom_id res chain seq x y z
N LEU A 1 -0.05 30.09 -4.89
CA LEU A 1 -1.15 30.03 -3.90
C LEU A 1 -0.65 30.62 -2.58
N GLY A 2 -1.07 31.86 -2.26
CA GLY A 2 -1.20 32.49 -0.91
C GLY A 2 -0.13 32.30 0.20
N PRO A 3 -0.21 33.07 1.30
CA PRO A 3 0.81 33.12 2.37
C PRO A 3 0.72 31.94 3.35
N ILE A 4 0.42 30.73 2.85
CA ILE A 4 0.48 29.51 3.65
C ILE A 4 1.83 28.87 3.38
N VAL A 5 2.85 29.36 4.07
CA VAL A 5 4.18 28.75 4.01
C VAL A 5 4.12 27.48 4.84
N LEU A 6 4.00 26.33 4.17
CA LEU A 6 4.13 24.99 4.78
C LEU A 6 5.59 24.76 5.20
N SER A 7 6.03 25.51 6.21
CA SER A 7 7.41 25.52 6.72
C SER A 7 7.61 24.48 7.82
N SER A 8 6.53 24.05 8.49
CA SER A 8 6.59 23.08 9.57
C SER A 8 6.25 21.67 9.10
N GLN A 9 7.07 20.69 9.50
CA GLN A 9 6.85 19.27 9.21
C GLN A 9 5.46 18.77 9.64
N ARG A 10 4.89 19.35 10.72
CA ARG A 10 3.53 19.05 11.17
C ARG A 10 2.47 19.53 10.18
N GLN A 11 2.63 20.72 9.61
CA GLN A 11 1.68 21.26 8.63
C GLN A 11 1.68 20.43 7.35
N MET A 12 2.87 20.03 6.88
CA MET A 12 3.02 19.15 5.72
C MET A 12 2.37 17.78 5.96
N TYR A 13 2.53 17.22 7.16
CA TYR A 13 1.87 15.97 7.54
C TYR A 13 0.34 16.08 7.45
N TYR A 14 -0.27 17.10 8.06
CA TYR A 14 -1.72 17.28 7.99
C TYR A 14 -2.21 17.56 6.56
N PHE A 15 -1.44 18.30 5.77
CA PHE A 15 -1.74 18.54 4.36
C PHE A 15 -1.79 17.23 3.57
N LEU A 16 -0.77 16.38 3.67
CA LEU A 16 -0.74 15.07 3.01
C LEU A 16 -1.86 14.15 3.53
N LEU A 17 -2.14 14.20 4.84
CA LEU A 17 -3.19 13.40 5.46
C LEU A 17 -4.57 13.70 4.86
N VAL A 18 -4.88 14.98 4.57
CA VAL A 18 -6.13 15.35 3.91
C VAL A 18 -6.26 14.65 2.55
N PHE A 19 -5.21 14.65 1.73
CA PHE A 19 -5.23 13.97 0.43
C PHE A 19 -5.38 12.45 0.57
N VAL A 20 -4.70 11.85 1.55
CA VAL A 20 -4.84 10.41 1.84
C VAL A 20 -6.29 10.08 2.24
N VAL A 21 -6.89 10.86 3.13
CA VAL A 21 -8.30 10.67 3.56
C VAL A 21 -9.24 10.83 2.38
N LEU A 22 -9.07 11.86 1.55
CA LEU A 22 -9.87 12.07 0.34
C LEU A 22 -9.74 10.90 -0.64
N ALA A 23 -8.53 10.38 -0.83
CA ALA A 23 -8.28 9.23 -1.69
C ALA A 23 -8.95 7.95 -1.17
N ILE A 24 -8.87 7.70 0.13
CA ILE A 24 -9.53 6.56 0.78
C ILE A 24 -11.05 6.68 0.65
N VAL A 25 -11.62 7.83 0.99
CA VAL A 25 -13.07 8.07 0.89
C VAL A 25 -13.55 7.97 -0.56
N GLY A 26 -12.82 8.55 -1.50
CA GLY A 26 -13.12 8.46 -2.93
C GLY A 26 -13.12 7.02 -3.43
N THR A 27 -12.12 6.23 -3.06
CA THR A 27 -12.03 4.81 -3.41
C THR A 27 -13.14 3.99 -2.76
N LEU A 28 -13.43 4.20 -1.47
CA LEU A 28 -14.51 3.50 -0.77
C LEU A 28 -15.88 3.81 -1.38
N ASN A 29 -16.13 5.07 -1.76
CA ASN A 29 -17.36 5.47 -2.42
C ASN A 29 -17.45 4.85 -3.82
N LEU A 30 -16.37 4.88 -4.61
CA LEU A 30 -16.30 4.25 -5.93
C LEU A 30 -16.65 2.76 -5.86
N MET A 31 -16.12 2.03 -4.86
CA MET A 31 -16.38 0.60 -4.65
C MET A 31 -17.86 0.30 -4.34
N ARG A 32 -18.61 1.26 -3.79
CA ARG A 32 -20.05 1.11 -3.54
C ARG A 32 -20.92 1.38 -4.79
N THR A 33 -20.36 2.01 -5.81
CA THR A 33 -21.09 2.35 -7.05
C THR A 33 -21.23 1.16 -8.01
N ARG A 34 -21.99 1.35 -9.09
CA ARG A 34 -22.10 0.40 -10.21
C ARG A 34 -20.73 0.11 -10.85
N VAL A 35 -19.86 1.14 -10.92
CA VAL A 35 -18.50 1.02 -11.48
C VAL A 35 -17.65 0.09 -10.64
N GLY A 36 -17.70 0.24 -9.30
CA GLY A 36 -16.98 -0.66 -8.39
C GLY A 36 -17.43 -2.12 -8.51
N ARG A 37 -18.74 -2.37 -8.61
CA ARG A 37 -19.25 -3.73 -8.83
C ARG A 37 -18.80 -4.33 -10.17
N ALA A 38 -18.76 -3.51 -11.23
CA ALA A 38 -18.24 -3.95 -12.52
C ALA A 38 -16.74 -4.30 -12.45
N PHE A 39 -15.93 -3.55 -11.69
CA PHE A 39 -14.52 -3.90 -11.48
C PHE A 39 -14.35 -5.23 -10.75
N ILE A 40 -15.18 -5.51 -9.74
CA ILE A 40 -15.15 -6.80 -9.03
C ILE A 40 -15.52 -7.94 -9.98
N ALA A 41 -16.59 -7.77 -10.78
CA ALA A 41 -17.00 -8.78 -11.76
C ALA A 41 -15.91 -9.08 -12.79
N ILE A 42 -15.25 -8.04 -13.34
CA ILE A 42 -14.16 -8.21 -14.31
C ILE A 42 -12.93 -8.87 -13.66
N ARG A 43 -12.66 -8.57 -12.38
CA ARG A 43 -11.56 -9.19 -11.63
C ARG A 43 -11.80 -10.67 -11.39
N ASP A 44 -13.04 -11.06 -11.10
CA ASP A 44 -13.38 -12.44 -10.77
C ASP A 44 -13.42 -13.32 -12.03
N GLN A 45 -14.10 -12.87 -13.10
CA GLN A 45 -14.07 -13.53 -14.41
C GLN A 45 -14.52 -12.57 -15.52
N ASP A 46 -13.60 -12.21 -16.43
CA ASP A 46 -13.88 -11.26 -17.50
C ASP A 46 -14.88 -11.80 -18.53
N ILE A 47 -14.74 -13.04 -18.97
CA ILE A 47 -15.68 -13.70 -19.91
C ILE A 47 -17.11 -13.69 -19.36
N ALA A 48 -17.28 -14.01 -18.07
CA ALA A 48 -18.59 -14.03 -17.44
C ALA A 48 -19.19 -12.62 -17.32
N ALA A 49 -18.36 -11.61 -17.02
CA ALA A 49 -18.77 -10.21 -16.97
C ALA A 49 -19.29 -9.73 -18.34
N GLU A 50 -18.67 -10.16 -19.43
CA GLU A 50 -19.10 -9.80 -20.79
C GLU A 50 -20.47 -10.39 -21.14
N ILE A 51 -20.72 -11.66 -20.77
CA ILE A 51 -21.98 -12.37 -21.04
C ILE A 51 -23.17 -11.65 -20.36
N ILE A 52 -22.97 -11.09 -19.16
CA ILE A 52 -24.01 -10.32 -18.45
C ILE A 52 -24.11 -8.84 -18.89
N GLY A 53 -23.43 -8.47 -19.99
CA GLY A 53 -23.55 -7.15 -20.62
C GLY A 53 -22.60 -6.07 -20.08
N ILE A 54 -21.56 -6.43 -19.33
CA ILE A 54 -20.55 -5.45 -18.87
C ILE A 54 -19.55 -5.21 -19.99
N ASN A 55 -19.43 -3.96 -20.44
CA ASN A 55 -18.42 -3.59 -21.44
C ASN A 55 -17.01 -3.58 -20.82
N ILE A 56 -16.26 -4.68 -20.97
CA ILE A 56 -14.93 -4.86 -20.37
C ILE A 56 -13.99 -3.71 -20.76
N PHE A 57 -13.94 -3.34 -22.05
CA PHE A 57 -13.02 -2.33 -22.55
C PHE A 57 -13.20 -0.98 -21.83
N ARG A 58 -14.44 -0.50 -21.73
CA ARG A 58 -14.76 0.78 -21.06
C ARG A 58 -14.37 0.75 -19.58
N TYR A 59 -14.65 -0.35 -18.88
CA TYR A 59 -14.33 -0.45 -17.46
C TYR A 59 -12.83 -0.65 -17.21
N LYS A 60 -12.09 -1.38 -18.05
CA LYS A 60 -10.61 -1.46 -17.96
C LYS A 60 -9.96 -0.10 -18.23
N LEU A 61 -10.46 0.67 -19.20
CA LEU A 61 -10.00 2.04 -19.46
C LEU A 61 -10.28 2.98 -18.28
N LEU A 62 -11.47 2.89 -17.67
CA LEU A 62 -11.80 3.65 -16.48
C LEU A 62 -10.92 3.27 -15.28
N ALA A 63 -10.66 1.97 -15.07
CA ALA A 63 -9.77 1.51 -14.02
C ALA A 63 -8.34 2.06 -14.21
N PHE A 64 -7.83 2.06 -15.45
CA PHE A 64 -6.56 2.67 -15.78
C PHE A 64 -6.56 4.19 -15.52
N ALA A 65 -7.55 4.92 -16.01
CA ALA A 65 -7.65 6.37 -15.82
C ALA A 65 -7.70 6.77 -14.32
N ILE A 66 -8.48 6.04 -13.51
CA ILE A 66 -8.57 6.28 -12.07
C ILE A 66 -7.25 5.97 -11.37
N SER A 67 -6.59 4.85 -11.74
CA SER A 67 -5.26 4.49 -11.21
C SER A 67 -4.21 5.56 -11.53
N SER A 68 -4.15 6.00 -12.80
CA SER A 68 -3.24 7.05 -13.24
C SER A 68 -3.51 8.39 -12.56
N PHE A 69 -4.77 8.71 -12.27
CA PHE A 69 -5.11 9.91 -11.50
C PHE A 69 -4.53 9.85 -10.08
N TYR A 70 -4.69 8.74 -9.36
CA TYR A 70 -4.10 8.57 -8.03
C TYR A 70 -2.57 8.61 -8.06
N ALA A 71 -1.95 7.95 -9.04
CA ALA A 71 -0.50 7.97 -9.23
C ALA A 71 0.01 9.39 -9.53
N GLY A 72 -0.69 10.15 -10.39
CA GLY A 72 -0.34 11.53 -10.73
C GLY A 72 -0.43 12.48 -9.53
N VAL A 73 -1.52 12.40 -8.76
CA VAL A 73 -1.68 13.18 -7.52
C VAL A 73 -0.56 12.85 -6.53
N THR A 74 -0.25 11.56 -6.35
CA THR A 74 0.84 11.11 -5.47
C THR A 74 2.20 11.64 -5.93
N GLY A 75 2.49 11.63 -7.24
CA GLY A 75 3.74 12.14 -7.79
C GLY A 75 3.94 13.64 -7.56
N VAL A 76 2.89 14.44 -7.72
CA VAL A 76 2.94 15.89 -7.42
C VAL A 76 3.15 16.13 -5.93
N LEU A 77 2.43 15.40 -5.07
CA LEU A 77 2.60 15.52 -3.61
C LEU A 77 4.00 15.09 -3.16
N TYR A 78 4.56 14.06 -3.79
CA TYR A 78 5.91 13.54 -3.46
C TYR A 78 7.01 14.54 -3.83
N THR A 79 6.96 15.10 -5.04
CA THR A 79 7.94 16.12 -5.46
C THR A 79 7.79 17.41 -4.66
N TYR A 80 6.56 17.79 -4.30
CA TYR A 80 6.31 18.92 -3.40
C TYR A 80 6.88 18.68 -1.99
N PHE A 81 6.77 17.47 -1.46
CA PHE A 81 7.32 17.10 -0.16
C PHE A 81 8.86 17.15 -0.14
N LEU A 82 9.51 16.66 -1.20
CA LEU A 82 10.97 16.65 -1.30
C LEU A 82 11.56 18.01 -1.69
N GLY A 83 10.75 18.91 -2.26
CA GLY A 83 11.18 20.22 -2.77
C GLY A 83 11.98 20.17 -4.07
N ILE A 84 12.29 18.96 -4.57
CA ILE A 84 13.05 18.73 -5.80
C ILE A 84 12.42 17.54 -6.54
N ALA A 85 12.29 17.67 -7.86
CA ALA A 85 11.89 16.56 -8.72
C ALA A 85 13.15 15.83 -9.23
N ASN A 86 13.42 14.63 -8.71
CA ASN A 86 14.50 13.77 -9.18
C ASN A 86 13.94 12.44 -9.74
N TYR A 87 14.33 12.09 -10.96
CA TYR A 87 13.92 10.84 -11.62
C TYR A 87 14.63 9.61 -11.03
N GLU A 88 15.81 9.78 -10.42
CA GLU A 88 16.60 8.70 -9.83
C GLU A 88 15.88 7.97 -8.69
N GLN A 89 14.82 8.56 -8.14
CA GLN A 89 13.97 7.94 -7.13
C GLN A 89 12.92 6.99 -7.72
N PHE A 90 12.63 7.08 -9.02
CA PHE A 90 11.62 6.24 -9.69
C PHE A 90 12.27 5.04 -10.39
N GLN A 91 13.02 4.26 -9.62
CA GLN A 91 13.66 3.03 -10.10
C GLN A 91 12.73 1.81 -9.97
N ILE A 92 13.09 0.72 -10.64
CA ILE A 92 12.37 -0.56 -10.61
C ILE A 92 12.14 -1.05 -9.16
N GLY A 93 13.10 -0.81 -8.26
CA GLY A 93 12.98 -1.17 -6.84
C GLY A 93 11.72 -0.58 -6.20
N VAL A 94 11.39 0.68 -6.49
CA VAL A 94 10.19 1.34 -5.95
C VAL A 94 8.90 0.70 -6.49
N SER A 95 8.90 0.28 -7.76
CA SER A 95 7.78 -0.47 -8.34
C SER A 95 7.58 -1.83 -7.65
N ILE A 96 8.68 -2.53 -7.33
CA ILE A 96 8.63 -3.78 -6.56
C ILE A 96 8.10 -3.53 -5.16
N ASP A 97 8.53 -2.45 -4.50
CA ASP A 97 8.04 -2.08 -3.17
C ASP A 97 6.53 -1.82 -3.18
N TYR A 98 5.99 -1.12 -4.18
CA TYR A 98 4.55 -0.92 -4.32
C TYR A 98 3.79 -2.21 -4.60
N LEU A 99 4.35 -3.11 -5.42
CA LEU A 99 3.77 -4.45 -5.60
C LEU A 99 3.76 -5.24 -4.29
N ALA A 100 4.85 -5.19 -3.52
CA ALA A 100 4.95 -5.84 -2.22
C ALA A 100 3.91 -5.30 -1.24
N MET A 101 3.69 -3.97 -1.19
CA MET A 101 2.65 -3.36 -0.37
C MET A 101 1.26 -3.93 -0.69
N ILE A 102 0.94 -4.09 -1.98
CA ILE A 102 -0.37 -4.61 -2.41
C ILE A 102 -0.51 -6.10 -2.11
N ILE A 103 0.53 -6.90 -2.39
CA ILE A 103 0.52 -8.36 -2.16
C ILE A 103 0.41 -8.66 -0.66
N ILE A 104 1.26 -8.03 0.16
CA ILE A 104 1.28 -8.22 1.61
C ILE A 104 -0.03 -7.71 2.24
N GLY A 105 -0.54 -6.56 1.77
CA GLY A 105 -1.78 -5.96 2.25
C GLY A 105 -3.04 -6.76 1.91
N GLY A 106 -3.08 -7.36 0.72
CA GLY A 106 -4.22 -8.13 0.19
C GLY A 106 -4.84 -7.49 -1.06
N LEU A 107 -4.94 -8.27 -2.14
CA LEU A 107 -5.44 -7.82 -3.44
C LEU A 107 -6.92 -7.46 -3.39
N GLY A 108 -7.25 -6.24 -3.83
CA GLY A 108 -8.64 -5.78 -3.96
C GLY A 108 -9.34 -5.40 -2.65
N SER A 109 -8.58 -5.15 -1.57
CA SER A 109 -9.11 -4.51 -0.36
C SER A 109 -8.45 -3.16 -0.13
N VAL A 110 -9.28 -2.12 0.04
CA VAL A 110 -8.80 -0.76 0.38
C VAL A 110 -8.08 -0.75 1.74
N LEU A 111 -8.62 -1.46 2.73
CA LEU A 111 -7.97 -1.58 4.05
C LEU A 111 -6.68 -2.39 3.96
N GLY A 112 -6.68 -3.43 3.12
CA GLY A 112 -5.48 -4.22 2.85
C GLY A 112 -4.35 -3.36 2.32
N SER A 113 -4.61 -2.52 1.31
CA SER A 113 -3.61 -1.60 0.75
C SER A 113 -3.03 -0.64 1.80
N ILE A 114 -3.85 -0.15 2.74
CA ILE A 114 -3.39 0.72 3.83
C ILE A 114 -2.47 -0.05 4.79
N PHE A 115 -2.88 -1.24 5.22
CA PHE A 115 -2.05 -2.07 6.12
C PHE A 115 -0.75 -2.52 5.45
N GLY A 116 -0.80 -2.89 4.18
CA GLY A 116 0.38 -3.23 3.38
C GLY A 116 1.35 -2.07 3.27
N ALA A 117 0.86 -0.87 2.92
CA ALA A 117 1.69 0.33 2.87
C ALA A 117 2.31 0.67 4.22
N ALA A 118 1.54 0.59 5.31
CA ALA A 118 2.06 0.85 6.66
C ALA A 118 3.11 -0.19 7.06
N PHE A 119 2.84 -1.48 6.86
CA PHE A 119 3.72 -2.57 7.22
C PHE A 119 5.06 -2.48 6.48
N VAL A 120 5.00 -2.36 5.15
CA VAL A 120 6.19 -2.29 4.30
C VAL A 120 7.03 -1.04 4.59
N THR A 121 6.39 0.09 4.91
CA THR A 121 7.08 1.34 5.27
C THR A 121 7.75 1.26 6.65
N LEU A 122 7.09 0.62 7.62
CA LEU A 122 7.61 0.48 9.00
C LEU A 122 8.66 -0.62 9.12
N LEU A 123 8.57 -1.68 8.33
CA LEU A 123 9.49 -2.81 8.36
C LEU A 123 10.97 -2.41 8.33
N PRO A 124 11.48 -1.61 7.36
CA PRO A 124 12.88 -1.24 7.33
C PRO A 124 13.30 -0.37 8.52
N ILE A 125 12.37 0.39 9.10
CA ILE A 125 12.60 1.20 10.31
C ILE A 125 12.78 0.29 11.52
N VAL A 126 11.90 -0.70 11.69
CA VAL A 126 11.98 -1.69 12.76
C VAL A 126 13.27 -2.51 12.63
N ILE A 127 13.60 -3.00 11.43
CA ILE A 127 14.85 -3.73 11.18
C ILE A 127 16.05 -2.87 11.58
N ARG A 128 16.07 -1.59 11.20
CA ARG A 128 17.16 -0.68 11.55
C ARG A 128 17.32 -0.55 13.08
N TYR A 129 16.23 -0.29 13.81
CA TYR A 129 16.28 -0.17 15.27
C TYR A 129 16.71 -1.48 15.96
N VAL A 130 16.23 -2.62 15.47
CA VAL A 130 16.65 -3.94 16.00
C VAL A 130 18.14 -4.19 15.75
N MET A 131 18.63 -3.86 14.55
CA MET A 131 20.06 -4.00 14.22
C MET A 131 20.95 -3.01 14.98
N GLU A 132 20.48 -1.79 15.23
CA GLU A 132 21.20 -0.82 16.07
C GLU A 132 21.27 -1.29 17.53
N ALA A 133 20.19 -1.88 18.07
CA ALA A 133 20.12 -2.32 19.45
C ALA A 133 20.87 -3.64 19.73
N PHE A 134 20.76 -4.62 18.82
CA PHE A 134 21.29 -5.97 19.04
C PHE A 134 22.44 -6.34 18.09
N GLY A 135 22.61 -5.63 16.98
CA GLY A 135 23.61 -5.98 15.95
C GLY A 135 25.05 -5.86 16.42
N GLY A 136 25.34 -4.92 17.34
CA GLY A 136 26.66 -4.76 17.94
C GLY A 136 27.12 -5.92 18.86
N ILE A 137 26.20 -6.82 19.23
CA ILE A 137 26.50 -8.01 20.04
C ILE A 137 27.10 -9.12 19.17
N PHE A 138 26.68 -9.22 17.91
CA PHE A 138 27.03 -10.33 17.02
C PHE A 138 27.96 -9.91 15.87
N PHE A 139 27.95 -8.64 15.47
CA PHE A 139 28.66 -8.15 14.30
C PHE A 139 29.45 -6.88 14.61
N SER A 140 30.56 -6.69 13.90
CA SER A 140 31.33 -5.45 14.01
C SER A 140 30.52 -4.26 13.45
N PRO A 141 30.66 -3.03 14.00
CA PRO A 141 29.89 -1.86 13.58
C PRO A 141 29.96 -1.60 12.06
N GLN A 142 31.14 -1.79 11.45
CA GLN A 142 31.35 -1.63 10.01
C GLN A 142 30.60 -2.68 9.18
N THR A 143 30.41 -3.89 9.70
CA THR A 143 29.65 -4.94 9.00
C THR A 143 28.15 -4.65 9.05
N VAL A 144 27.63 -4.17 10.18
CA VAL A 144 26.19 -3.86 10.36
C VAL A 144 25.71 -2.82 9.34
N LEU A 145 26.50 -1.77 9.09
CA LEU A 145 26.14 -0.71 8.14
C LEU A 145 25.96 -1.22 6.70
N ASN A 146 26.77 -2.21 6.29
CA ASN A 146 26.70 -2.79 4.94
C ASN A 146 25.65 -3.92 4.84
N LEU A 147 25.25 -4.51 5.95
CA LEU A 147 24.24 -5.56 5.99
C LEU A 147 22.81 -5.02 5.93
N ILE A 148 22.52 -3.86 6.52
CA ILE A 148 21.14 -3.32 6.59
C ILE A 148 20.45 -3.22 5.22
N PRO A 149 21.07 -2.67 4.15
CA PRO A 149 20.42 -2.58 2.84
C PRO A 149 20.17 -3.96 2.20
N ASN A 150 21.11 -4.88 2.33
CA ASN A 150 21.02 -6.22 1.75
C ASN A 150 20.02 -7.10 2.49
N LEU A 151 20.01 -7.03 3.83
CA LEU A 151 19.01 -7.69 4.67
C LEU A 151 17.61 -7.20 4.38
N ARG A 152 17.43 -5.89 4.12
CA ARG A 152 16.14 -5.36 3.70
C ARG A 152 15.64 -6.08 2.45
N LEU A 153 16.45 -6.18 1.40
CA LEU A 153 16.05 -6.84 0.14
C LEU A 153 15.71 -8.33 0.36
N MET A 154 16.55 -9.04 1.12
CA MET A 154 16.31 -10.45 1.45
C MET A 154 15.01 -10.64 2.25
N MET A 155 14.76 -9.78 3.24
CA MET A 155 13.55 -9.81 4.06
C MET A 155 12.31 -9.47 3.23
N PHE A 156 12.38 -8.50 2.34
CA PHE A 156 11.27 -8.17 1.44
C PHE A 156 10.92 -9.35 0.53
N GLY A 157 11.91 -9.98 -0.11
CA GLY A 157 11.68 -11.17 -0.93
C GLY A 157 11.08 -12.32 -0.12
N ALA A 158 11.65 -12.60 1.05
CA ALA A 158 11.15 -13.63 1.96
C ALA A 158 9.71 -13.34 2.43
N LEU A 159 9.39 -12.09 2.76
CA LEU A 159 8.04 -11.70 3.17
C LEU A 159 7.03 -11.81 2.05
N ILE A 160 7.39 -11.40 0.82
CA ILE A 160 6.52 -11.59 -0.34
C ILE A 160 6.21 -13.08 -0.53
N ILE A 161 7.23 -13.94 -0.51
CA ILE A 161 7.07 -15.40 -0.64
C ILE A 161 6.22 -15.94 0.52
N PHE A 162 6.52 -15.54 1.75
CA PHE A 162 5.77 -15.96 2.93
C PHE A 162 4.30 -15.58 2.84
N PHE A 163 3.98 -14.32 2.52
CA PHE A 163 2.59 -13.87 2.41
C PHE A 163 1.86 -14.53 1.23
N LEU A 164 2.53 -14.76 0.10
CA LEU A 164 1.96 -15.51 -1.02
C LEU A 164 1.62 -16.96 -0.67
N ILE A 165 2.44 -17.60 0.17
CA ILE A 165 2.23 -19.00 0.59
C ILE A 165 1.18 -19.10 1.71
N VAL A 166 1.26 -18.22 2.71
CA VAL A 166 0.48 -18.37 3.94
C VAL A 166 -0.96 -17.91 3.75
N GLU A 167 -1.20 -16.75 3.13
CA GLU A 167 -2.56 -16.24 2.95
C GLU A 167 -2.70 -15.42 1.64
N PRO A 168 -3.32 -15.98 0.58
CA PRO A 168 -3.52 -15.25 -0.68
C PRO A 168 -4.45 -14.02 -0.56
N GLU A 169 -5.18 -13.89 0.55
CA GLU A 169 -5.99 -12.70 0.86
C GLU A 169 -5.22 -11.59 1.63
N GLY A 170 -3.97 -11.83 2.02
CA GLY A 170 -3.08 -10.89 2.72
C GLY A 170 -3.54 -10.48 4.13
N LEU A 171 -2.89 -9.46 4.70
CA LEU A 171 -3.19 -8.89 6.03
C LEU A 171 -4.65 -8.49 6.24
N ASN A 172 -5.37 -8.20 5.17
CA ASN A 172 -6.79 -7.89 5.22
C ASN A 172 -7.65 -9.03 5.79
N ARG A 173 -7.27 -10.30 5.59
CA ARG A 173 -8.00 -11.46 6.14
C ARG A 173 -7.89 -11.52 7.66
N LEU A 174 -6.68 -11.33 8.20
CA LEU A 174 -6.42 -11.28 9.63
C LEU A 174 -7.26 -10.18 10.32
N TRP A 175 -7.30 -8.98 9.74
CA TRP A 175 -8.12 -7.90 10.28
C TRP A 175 -9.62 -8.22 10.28
N ARG A 176 -10.13 -8.86 9.22
CA ARG A 176 -11.53 -9.30 9.16
C ARG A 176 -11.85 -10.36 10.21
N ASN A 177 -10.95 -11.32 10.43
CA ASN A 177 -11.11 -12.37 11.44
C ASN A 177 -11.10 -11.81 12.87
N ILE A 178 -10.20 -10.87 13.16
CA ILE A 178 -10.17 -10.19 14.46
C ILE A 178 -11.46 -9.41 14.67
N ARG A 179 -11.90 -8.65 13.65
CA ARG A 179 -13.13 -7.87 13.75
C ARG A 179 -14.39 -8.74 13.88
N SER A 180 -14.47 -9.89 13.20
CA SER A 180 -15.59 -10.82 13.35
C SER A 180 -15.57 -11.47 14.73
N TYR A 181 -14.41 -11.87 15.23
CA TYR A 181 -14.25 -12.40 16.59
C TYR A 181 -14.75 -11.41 17.66
N PHE A 182 -14.35 -10.14 17.58
CA PHE A 182 -14.80 -9.11 18.51
C PHE A 182 -16.29 -8.72 18.34
N ARG A 183 -16.90 -8.97 17.18
CA ARG A 183 -18.33 -8.67 16.95
C ARG A 183 -19.25 -9.77 17.48
N VAL A 184 -18.75 -11.00 17.56
CA VAL A 184 -19.50 -12.19 18.02
C VAL A 184 -19.31 -12.42 19.53
N TRP A 185 -18.34 -11.75 20.16
CA TRP A 185 -18.17 -11.73 21.61
C TRP A 185 -19.24 -10.80 22.25
N PRO A 186 -20.06 -11.25 23.23
CA PRO A 186 -20.00 -12.48 24.02
C PRO A 186 -21.05 -13.57 23.70
N PHE A 187 -21.83 -13.47 22.63
CA PHE A 187 -22.81 -14.50 22.26
C PHE A 187 -22.44 -15.12 20.90
N ALA A 188 -21.66 -16.19 20.96
CA ALA A 188 -21.34 -17.00 19.80
C ALA A 188 -22.54 -17.88 19.43
N TYR A 189 -23.22 -17.50 18.34
CA TYR A 189 -24.04 -18.40 17.51
C TYR A 189 -23.65 -18.18 16.04
#